data_AF-A0A392PX71-F1
#
_entry.id   AF-A0A392PX71-F1
#
_cell.length_a   1.000
_cell.length_b   1.000
_cell.length_c   1.000
_cell.angle_alpha   90.00
_cell.angle_beta   90.00
_cell.angle_gamma   90.00
#
_symmetry.space_group_name_H-M   'P 1'
#
loop_
_entity.id
_entity.type
_entity.pdbx_description
1 polymer ?
#
loop_
_entity_poly.entity_id
_entity_poly.type
_entity_poly.pdbx_seq_one_letter_code
_entity_poly.pdbx_strand_id
1 'polypeptide(L)'
;EHIKNISTKFVFQLMKNEQSRLSIEAHECVDSIPELNKMVFAVQELVKQCEDLKVKYYEEMTQRKKLFNEVQEAKGNIRVFCRCRPLNKGEMSAGCTTVVDFDASKDGCLGILTTGSTKK
;
A
#
# COMPACT_ATOMS: atom_id res chain seq x y z
N GLU A 1 -59.98 -26.50 -32.75
CA GLU A 1 -59.09 -27.26 -31.85
C GLU A 1 -57.63 -27.31 -32.30
N HIS A 2 -57.35 -27.44 -33.60
CA HIS A 2 -55.98 -27.54 -34.14
C HIS A 2 -55.03 -26.38 -33.77
N ILE A 3 -55.51 -25.13 -33.82
CA ILE A 3 -54.71 -23.93 -33.50
C ILE A 3 -54.28 -23.92 -32.03
N LYS A 4 -55.16 -24.34 -31.11
CA LYS A 4 -54.84 -24.45 -29.67
C LYS A 4 -53.75 -25.50 -29.42
N ASN A 5 -53.80 -26.64 -30.11
CA ASN A 5 -52.82 -27.72 -29.99
C ASN A 5 -51.43 -27.33 -30.55
N ILE A 6 -51.40 -26.53 -31.62
CA ILE A 6 -50.15 -25.98 -32.18
C ILE A 6 -49.54 -24.97 -31.20
N SER A 7 -50.36 -24.10 -30.61
CA SER A 7 -49.92 -23.11 -29.63
C SER A 7 -49.35 -23.76 -28.36
N THR A 8 -49.98 -24.81 -27.82
CA THR A 8 -49.47 -25.52 -26.64
C THR A 8 -48.17 -26.27 -26.93
N LYS A 9 -48.02 -26.87 -28.12
CA LYS A 9 -46.75 -27.50 -28.53
C LYS A 9 -45.61 -26.48 -28.63
N PHE A 10 -45.88 -25.29 -29.14
CA PHE A 10 -44.88 -24.22 -29.23
C PHE A 10 -44.43 -23.73 -27.85
N VAL A 11 -45.38 -23.48 -26.94
CA VAL A 11 -45.08 -23.08 -25.55
C VAL A 11 -44.28 -24.15 -24.82
N PHE A 12 -44.64 -25.43 -25.00
CA PHE A 12 -43.90 -26.55 -24.39
C PHE A 12 -42.45 -26.64 -24.91
N GLN A 13 -42.22 -26.38 -26.20
CA GLN A 13 -40.88 -26.35 -26.77
C GLN A 13 -40.05 -25.17 -26.23
N LEU A 14 -40.68 -24.00 -26.07
CA LEU A 14 -40.04 -22.83 -25.45
C LEU A 14 -39.65 -23.12 -24.00
N MET A 15 -40.56 -23.70 -23.21
CA MET A 15 -40.28 -24.07 -21.82
C MET A 15 -39.15 -25.09 -21.70
N LYS A 16 -39.07 -26.08 -22.59
CA LYS A 16 -37.95 -27.03 -22.64
C LYS A 16 -36.62 -26.36 -22.95
N ASN A 17 -36.61 -25.42 -23.90
CA ASN A 17 -35.41 -24.66 -24.24
C ASN A 17 -34.96 -23.76 -23.09
N GLU A 18 -35.89 -23.08 -22.41
CA GLU A 18 -35.59 -22.26 -21.23
C GLU A 18 -35.08 -23.09 -20.06
N GLN A 19 -35.70 -24.25 -19.79
CA GLN A 19 -35.25 -25.16 -18.74
C GLN A 19 -33.83 -25.68 -19.03
N SER A 20 -33.54 -26.02 -20.30
CA SER A 20 -32.19 -26.41 -20.71
C SER A 20 -31.18 -25.28 -20.51
N ARG A 21 -31.55 -24.03 -20.85
CA ARG A 21 -30.67 -22.85 -20.69
C ARG A 21 -30.38 -22.57 -19.22
N LEU A 22 -31.41 -22.51 -18.39
CA LEU A 22 -31.27 -22.27 -16.94
C LEU A 22 -30.45 -23.38 -16.26
N SER A 23 -30.59 -24.63 -16.70
CA SER A 23 -29.80 -25.74 -16.18
C SER A 23 -28.31 -25.61 -16.49
N ILE A 24 -27.94 -25.08 -17.66
CA ILE A 24 -26.55 -24.87 -18.04
C ILE A 24 -25.96 -23.73 -17.20
N GLU A 25 -26.67 -22.60 -17.10
CA GLU A 25 -26.23 -21.44 -16.31
C GLU A 25 -26.07 -21.77 -14.82
N ALA A 26 -26.96 -22.59 -14.26
CA ALA A 26 -26.83 -23.07 -12.89
C ALA A 26 -25.60 -23.97 -12.68
N HIS A 27 -25.25 -24.79 -13.67
CA HIS A 27 -24.07 -25.66 -13.61
C HIS A 27 -22.78 -24.84 -13.69
N GLU A 28 -22.70 -23.88 -14.62
CA GLU A 28 -21.57 -22.95 -14.75
C GLU A 28 -21.32 -22.15 -13.47
N CYS A 29 -22.39 -21.74 -12.79
CA CYS A 29 -22.31 -21.07 -11.50
C CYS A 29 -21.71 -21.99 -10.42
N VAL A 30 -22.17 -23.25 -10.34
CA VAL A 30 -21.66 -24.24 -9.38
C VAL A 30 -20.17 -24.55 -9.60
N ASP A 31 -19.73 -24.65 -10.84
CA ASP A 31 -18.33 -24.91 -11.19
C ASP A 31 -17.40 -23.75 -10.81
N SER A 32 -17.93 -22.54 -10.69
CA SER A 32 -17.19 -21.34 -10.26
C SER A 32 -17.05 -21.22 -8.73
N ILE A 33 -17.88 -21.91 -7.94
CA ILE A 33 -17.85 -21.86 -6.46
C ILE A 33 -16.50 -22.31 -5.86
N PRO A 34 -15.88 -23.41 -6.32
CA PRO A 34 -14.56 -23.85 -5.84
C PRO A 34 -13.46 -22.81 -6.07
N GLU A 35 -13.49 -22.11 -7.21
CA GLU A 35 -12.54 -21.04 -7.55
C GLU A 35 -12.65 -19.87 -6.56
N LEU A 36 -13.89 -19.45 -6.28
CA LEU A 36 -14.17 -18.37 -5.33
C LEU A 36 -13.72 -18.75 -3.91
N ASN A 37 -13.98 -19.98 -3.47
CA ASN A 37 -13.54 -20.45 -2.16
C ASN A 37 -12.01 -20.44 -2.02
N LYS A 38 -11.27 -20.88 -3.05
CA LYS A 38 -9.80 -20.80 -3.06
C LYS A 38 -9.31 -19.36 -2.93
N MET A 39 -9.95 -18.43 -3.63
CA MET A 39 -9.63 -17.00 -3.53
C MET A 39 -9.87 -16.45 -2.13
N VAL A 40 -11.00 -16.81 -1.52
CA VAL A 40 -11.32 -16.41 -0.13
C VAL A 40 -10.27 -16.94 0.85
N PHE A 41 -9.87 -18.20 0.74
CA PHE A 41 -8.82 -18.77 1.59
C PHE A 41 -7.46 -18.06 1.38
N ALA A 42 -7.09 -17.78 0.14
CA ALA A 42 -5.85 -17.06 -0.17
C ALA A 42 -5.85 -15.64 0.43
N VAL A 43 -6.99 -14.93 0.35
CA VAL A 43 -7.15 -13.61 0.97
C VAL A 43 -7.06 -13.69 2.49
N GLN A 44 -7.71 -14.67 3.12
CA GLN A 44 -7.66 -14.87 4.57
C GLN A 44 -6.23 -15.13 5.06
N GLU A 45 -5.50 -15.99 4.35
CA GLU A 45 -4.10 -16.30 4.68
C GLU A 45 -3.20 -15.07 4.49
N LEU A 46 -3.40 -14.29 3.42
CA LEU A 46 -2.68 -13.04 3.20
C LEU A 46 -2.96 -12.02 4.32
N VAL A 47 -4.22 -11.86 4.72
CA VAL A 47 -4.60 -10.96 5.81
C VAL A 47 -3.90 -11.36 7.11
N LYS A 48 -3.90 -12.65 7.44
CA LYS A 48 -3.21 -13.17 8.62
C LYS A 48 -1.71 -12.86 8.57
N GLN A 49 -1.05 -13.11 7.43
CA GLN A 49 0.37 -12.79 7.26
C GLN A 49 0.65 -11.28 7.39
N CYS A 50 -0.23 -10.43 6.88
CA CYS A 50 -0.12 -8.98 7.03
C CYS A 50 -0.26 -8.55 8.49
N GLU A 51 -1.19 -9.14 9.24
CA GLU A 51 -1.38 -8.87 10.68
C GLU A 51 -0.14 -9.30 11.49
N ASP A 52 0.36 -10.51 11.25
CA ASP A 52 1.58 -11.02 11.90
C ASP A 52 2.79 -10.13 11.60
N LEU A 53 2.96 -9.71 10.34
CA LEU A 53 4.04 -8.84 9.93
C LEU A 53 3.93 -7.46 10.60
N LYS A 54 2.71 -6.93 10.70
CA LYS A 54 2.44 -5.66 11.36
C LYS A 54 2.82 -5.70 12.83
N VAL A 55 2.48 -6.78 13.55
CA VAL A 55 2.87 -6.97 14.96
C VAL A 55 4.38 -6.98 15.10
N LYS A 56 5.08 -7.85 14.35
CA LYS A 56 6.55 -7.94 14.39
C LYS A 56 7.23 -6.61 14.07
N TYR A 57 6.71 -5.88 13.09
CA TYR A 57 7.22 -4.55 12.73
C TYR A 57 7.12 -3.55 13.89
N TYR A 58 6.01 -3.55 14.63
CA TYR A 58 5.87 -2.67 15.80
C TYR A 58 6.79 -3.05 16.95
N GLU A 59 7.00 -4.35 17.18
CA GLU A 59 7.95 -4.85 18.18
C GLU A 59 9.38 -4.40 17.84
N GLU A 60 9.83 -4.63 16.60
CA GLU A 60 11.13 -4.18 16.11
C GLU A 60 11.30 -2.67 16.19
N MET A 61 10.28 -1.90 15.80
CA MET A 61 10.30 -0.43 15.92
C MET A 61 10.45 0.03 17.37
N THR A 62 9.78 -0.65 18.30
CA THR A 62 9.86 -0.36 19.73
C THR A 62 11.26 -0.66 20.26
N GLN A 63 11.81 -1.82 19.93
CA GLN A 63 13.16 -2.21 20.32
C GLN A 63 14.22 -1.27 19.72
N ARG A 64 14.09 -0.92 18.44
CA ARG A 64 14.98 0.03 17.76
C ARG A 64 14.97 1.39 18.45
N LYS A 65 13.80 1.90 18.84
CA LYS A 65 13.69 3.16 19.59
C LYS A 65 14.36 3.07 20.95
N LYS A 66 14.18 1.96 21.67
CA LYS A 66 14.81 1.72 22.97
C LYS A 66 16.33 1.69 22.86
N LEU A 67 16.88 0.84 21.99
CA LEU A 67 18.32 0.73 21.75
C LEU A 67 18.93 2.05 21.26
N PHE A 68 18.23 2.78 20.39
CA PHE A 68 18.69 4.10 19.96
C PHE A 68 18.81 5.06 21.15
N ASN A 69 17.82 5.10 22.05
CA ASN A 69 17.89 5.95 23.24
C ASN A 69 19.04 5.53 24.17
N GLU A 70 19.23 4.23 24.42
CA GLU A 70 20.33 3.72 25.24
C GLU A 70 21.70 4.12 24.68
N VAL A 71 21.88 4.01 23.35
CA VAL A 71 23.12 4.45 22.67
C VAL A 71 23.31 5.97 22.82
N GLN A 72 22.25 6.77 22.70
CA GLN A 72 22.36 8.22 22.86
C GLN A 72 22.68 8.60 24.31
N GLU A 73 22.05 7.97 25.30
CA GLU A 73 22.33 8.18 26.72
C GLU A 73 23.80 7.81 27.06
N ALA A 74 24.30 6.72 26.47
CA ALA A 74 25.70 6.32 26.62
C ALA A 74 26.68 7.32 25.98
N LYS A 75 26.29 7.99 24.89
CA LYS A 75 27.07 9.07 24.26
C LYS A 75 26.98 10.40 25.02
N GLY A 76 25.88 10.62 25.76
CA GLY A 76 25.63 11.80 26.58
C GLY A 76 24.20 12.31 26.45
N ASN A 77 23.64 12.83 27.56
CA ASN A 77 22.22 13.21 27.62
C ASN A 77 21.88 14.55 26.96
N ILE A 78 22.86 15.39 26.64
CA ILE A 78 22.63 16.67 25.97
C ILE A 78 22.45 16.42 24.47
N ARG A 79 21.32 16.88 23.91
CA ARG A 79 20.97 16.71 22.49
C ARG A 79 20.88 18.07 21.80
N VAL A 80 21.71 18.29 20.77
CA VAL A 80 21.69 19.49 19.93
C VAL A 80 21.21 19.10 18.53
N PHE A 81 20.14 19.75 18.06
CA PHE A 81 19.61 19.54 16.72
C PHE A 81 19.71 20.84 15.91
N CYS A 82 20.20 20.74 14.68
CA CYS A 82 20.07 21.82 13.71
C CYS A 82 18.80 21.58 12.88
N ARG A 83 17.95 22.61 12.75
CA ARG A 83 16.79 22.60 11.83
C ARG A 83 17.01 23.64 10.75
N CYS A 84 17.28 23.18 9.55
CA CYS A 84 17.32 24.04 8.39
C CYS A 84 15.97 23.98 7.67
N ARG A 85 15.33 25.13 7.52
CA ARG A 85 14.08 25.24 6.75
C ARG A 85 14.39 25.53 5.28
N PRO A 86 13.61 25.00 4.34
CA PRO A 86 13.63 25.50 2.98
C PRO A 86 13.26 26.99 2.92
N LEU A 87 13.76 27.67 1.89
CA LEU A 87 13.39 29.04 1.59
C LEU A 87 11.91 29.12 1.21
N ASN A 88 11.24 30.16 1.67
CA ASN A 88 9.87 30.46 1.26
C ASN A 88 9.85 31.27 -0.06
N LYS A 89 8.67 31.41 -0.68
CA LYS A 89 8.51 32.10 -1.97
C LYS A 89 8.98 33.56 -1.95
N GLY A 90 8.75 34.27 -0.84
CA GLY A 90 9.17 35.67 -0.68
C GLY A 90 10.69 35.80 -0.60
N GLU A 91 11.35 34.90 0.11
CA GLU A 91 12.81 34.85 0.25
C GLU A 91 13.49 34.47 -1.05
N MET A 92 12.93 33.51 -1.80
CA MET A 92 13.42 33.20 -3.14
C MET A 92 13.30 34.41 -4.08
N SER A 93 12.19 35.15 -4.00
CA SER A 93 11.96 36.35 -4.81
C SER A 93 12.87 37.51 -4.40
N ALA A 94 13.29 37.56 -3.14
CA ALA A 94 14.25 38.53 -2.61
C ALA A 94 15.72 38.15 -2.87
N GLY A 95 15.98 37.04 -3.58
CA GLY A 95 17.33 36.60 -3.92
C GLY A 95 18.09 35.92 -2.77
N CYS A 96 17.41 35.47 -1.71
CA CYS A 96 18.03 34.69 -0.65
C CYS A 96 18.45 33.31 -1.18
N THR A 97 19.62 32.82 -0.75
CA THR A 97 20.17 31.51 -1.15
C THR A 97 20.44 30.63 0.06
N THR A 98 20.28 29.32 -0.10
CA THR A 98 20.65 28.34 0.93
C THR A 98 22.17 28.27 1.06
N VAL A 99 22.69 28.41 2.29
CA VAL A 99 24.13 28.40 2.59
C VAL A 99 24.61 27.13 3.28
N VAL A 100 23.71 26.15 3.47
CA VAL A 100 23.99 24.90 4.19
C VAL A 100 23.82 23.73 3.24
N ASP A 101 24.79 22.83 3.22
CA ASP A 101 24.77 21.56 2.51
C ASP A 101 24.60 20.38 3.48
N PHE A 102 23.67 19.48 3.16
CA PHE A 102 23.31 18.30 3.94
C PHE A 102 23.89 17.00 3.38
N ASP A 103 24.44 17.03 2.16
CA ASP A 103 24.97 15.85 1.48
C ASP A 103 26.47 15.64 1.76
N ALA A 104 27.12 16.63 2.39
CA ALA A 104 28.57 16.67 2.61
C ALA A 104 29.10 15.65 3.64
N SER A 105 28.27 15.07 4.52
CA SER A 105 28.73 13.97 5.37
C SER A 105 27.63 13.02 5.83
N LYS A 106 27.98 11.73 5.82
CA LYS A 106 27.37 10.76 6.73
C LYS A 106 27.95 11.10 8.11
N ASP A 107 27.11 11.07 9.16
CA ASP A 107 27.44 11.41 10.57
C ASP A 107 27.04 12.81 11.05
N GLY A 108 26.16 13.52 10.33
CA GLY A 108 25.48 14.71 10.87
C GLY A 108 26.34 15.98 10.91
N CYS A 109 27.38 16.06 10.05
CA CYS A 109 28.07 17.32 9.83
C CYS A 109 27.28 18.19 8.84
N LEU A 110 27.39 19.50 9.00
CA LEU A 110 26.79 20.48 8.10
C LEU A 110 27.92 21.10 7.27
N GLY A 111 27.79 21.05 5.95
CA GLY A 111 28.65 21.80 5.05
C GLY A 111 28.17 23.25 4.94
N ILE A 112 29.08 24.21 4.85
CA ILE A 112 28.75 25.60 4.51
C ILE A 112 29.08 25.82 3.03
N LEU A 113 28.08 26.23 2.25
CA LEU A 113 28.24 26.57 0.85
C LEU A 113 28.76 28.01 0.75
N THR A 114 30.08 28.18 0.63
CA THR A 114 30.67 29.50 0.39
C THR A 114 30.50 29.89 -1.08
N THR A 115 30.00 31.10 -1.34
CA THR A 115 29.83 31.67 -2.70
C THR A 115 31.17 32.05 -3.37
N GLY A 116 32.28 31.52 -2.87
CA GLY A 116 33.62 31.75 -3.39
C GLY A 116 34.60 30.70 -2.86
N SER A 117 35.11 29.88 -3.78
CA SER A 117 36.13 28.85 -3.59
C SER A 117 35.71 27.59 -2.81
N THR A 118 35.44 26.53 -3.57
CA THR A 118 35.85 25.17 -3.21
C THR A 118 37.34 25.16 -2.87
N LYS A 119 37.69 24.93 -1.61
CA LYS A 119 38.98 24.34 -1.25
C LYS A 119 38.77 23.25 -0.21
N LYS A 120 39.15 22.04 -0.67
CA LYS A 120 39.46 20.76 -0.01
C LYS A 120 39.20 20.64 1.49
#